data_AF-A0A9Q0VD13-F1
#
_entry.id   AF-A0A9Q0VD13-F1
#
_cell.length_a   1.000
_cell.length_b   1.000
_cell.length_c   1.000
_cell.angle_alpha   90.00
_cell.angle_beta   90.00
_cell.angle_gamma   90.00
#
_symmetry.space_group_name_H-M   'P 1'
#
loop_
_entity.id
_entity.type
_entity.pdbx_description
1 polymer ?
#
loop_
_entity_poly.entity_id
_entity_poly.type
_entity_poly.pdbx_seq_one_letter_code
_entity_poly.pdbx_strand_id
1 'polypeptide(L)'
;MTMSRTIKLYKLPDSPATPGFRKMELRDVPAATRLLRNYLSQFVVAPDFDENDVEHWLLPTENVIDSYLVESPETHEITDFCSFYTLPSSILGNQNHSALKAAYSYYNVSTKTPLLQLMNDALIVAKQKDFDVFNALDVMHNESFLKELKFGPGDGQLHYYLYNYRIKHTLRPSELGLVLL
;
A
#
# COMPACT_ATOMS: atom_id res chain seq x y z
N MET A 1 9.68 17.64 -21.02
CA MET A 1 8.24 17.31 -20.81
C MET A 1 7.51 18.60 -20.51
N THR A 2 6.32 18.89 -21.06
CA THR A 2 5.53 20.09 -20.70
C THR A 2 4.51 19.77 -19.61
N MET A 3 4.06 20.75 -18.82
CA MET A 3 3.10 20.51 -17.72
C MET A 3 1.84 19.77 -18.20
N SER A 4 1.22 20.20 -19.31
CA SER A 4 0.03 19.52 -19.85
C SER A 4 0.31 18.07 -20.27
N ARG A 5 1.52 17.76 -20.76
CA ARG A 5 1.92 16.38 -21.09
C ARG A 5 2.14 15.56 -19.81
N THR A 6 2.71 16.16 -18.76
CA THR A 6 2.89 15.52 -17.45
C THR A 6 1.54 15.17 -16.82
N ILE A 7 0.60 16.12 -16.78
CA ILE A 7 -0.76 15.89 -16.26
C ILE A 7 -1.45 14.77 -17.02
N LYS A 8 -1.36 14.77 -18.36
CA LYS A 8 -1.95 13.71 -19.19
C LYS A 8 -1.29 12.34 -18.94
N LEU A 9 0.02 12.32 -18.69
CA LEU A 9 0.77 11.09 -18.44
C LEU A 9 0.39 10.43 -17.10
N TYR A 10 0.20 11.22 -16.04
CA TYR A 10 -0.14 10.73 -14.69
C TYR A 10 -1.64 10.76 -14.38
N LYS A 11 -2.49 11.05 -15.37
CA LYS A 11 -3.94 11.02 -15.18
C LYS A 11 -4.39 9.61 -14.84
N LEU A 12 -5.15 9.49 -13.75
CA LEU A 12 -5.83 8.28 -13.33
C LEU A 12 -7.33 8.33 -13.70
N PRO A 13 -8.01 7.17 -13.79
CA PRO A 13 -9.47 7.11 -13.88
C PRO A 13 -10.17 7.73 -12.67
N ASP A 14 -11.45 8.06 -12.83
CA ASP A 14 -12.26 8.71 -11.78
C ASP A 14 -12.83 7.70 -10.76
N SER A 15 -12.78 6.39 -11.03
CA SER A 15 -13.30 5.34 -10.15
C SER A 15 -12.51 4.03 -10.29
N PRO A 16 -12.38 3.25 -9.21
CA PRO A 16 -11.77 1.92 -9.25
C PRO A 16 -12.47 1.00 -10.26
N ALA A 17 -11.72 0.10 -10.89
CA ALA A 17 -12.26 -0.82 -11.88
C ALA A 17 -12.60 -2.21 -11.31
N THR A 18 -12.02 -2.59 -10.17
CA THR A 18 -12.26 -3.91 -9.56
C THR A 18 -13.66 -4.00 -8.93
N PRO A 19 -14.53 -4.94 -9.37
CA PRO A 19 -15.83 -5.16 -8.74
C PRO A 19 -15.69 -5.59 -7.28
N GLY A 20 -16.52 -5.03 -6.40
CA GLY A 20 -16.47 -5.34 -4.96
C GLY A 20 -15.34 -4.63 -4.20
N PHE A 21 -14.58 -3.75 -4.86
CA PHE A 21 -13.60 -2.89 -4.20
C PHE A 21 -14.31 -1.90 -3.26
N ARG A 22 -14.10 -2.05 -1.95
CA ARG A 22 -14.73 -1.21 -0.93
C ARG A 22 -13.81 -0.99 0.26
N LYS A 23 -14.15 0.00 1.09
CA LYS A 23 -13.43 0.29 2.33
C LYS A 23 -13.58 -0.88 3.33
N MET A 24 -12.53 -1.16 4.08
CA MET A 24 -12.55 -2.15 5.16
C MET A 24 -13.43 -1.68 6.32
N GLU A 25 -14.22 -2.58 6.88
CA GLU A 25 -15.04 -2.37 8.07
C GLU A 25 -14.60 -3.30 9.22
N LEU A 26 -15.05 -3.01 10.45
CA LEU A 26 -14.70 -3.79 11.64
C LEU A 26 -15.05 -5.29 11.49
N ARG A 27 -16.18 -5.60 10.84
CA ARG A 27 -16.62 -6.98 10.59
C ARG A 27 -15.65 -7.79 9.71
N ASP A 28 -14.81 -7.11 8.93
CA ASP A 28 -13.90 -7.75 7.99
C ASP A 28 -12.56 -8.12 8.64
N VAL A 29 -12.27 -7.64 9.86
CA VAL A 29 -11.00 -7.88 10.56
C VAL A 29 -10.60 -9.36 10.56
N PRO A 30 -11.45 -10.32 10.96
CA PRO A 30 -11.05 -11.73 10.97
C PRO A 30 -10.68 -12.26 9.58
N ALA A 31 -11.36 -11.81 8.52
CA ALA A 31 -11.07 -12.23 7.16
C ALA A 31 -9.77 -11.61 6.64
N ALA A 32 -9.56 -10.31 6.90
CA ALA A 32 -8.35 -9.59 6.54
C ALA A 32 -7.12 -10.16 7.28
N THR A 33 -7.24 -10.50 8.56
CA THR A 33 -6.15 -11.13 9.34
C THR A 33 -5.71 -12.44 8.74
N ARG A 34 -6.65 -13.34 8.40
CA ARG A 34 -6.29 -14.62 7.75
C ARG A 34 -5.58 -14.39 6.42
N LEU A 35 -6.09 -13.46 5.61
CA LEU A 35 -5.54 -13.15 4.30
C LEU A 35 -4.11 -12.60 4.42
N LEU A 36 -3.91 -11.63 5.30
CA LEU A 36 -2.62 -10.99 5.57
C LEU A 36 -1.61 -11.97 6.15
N ARG A 37 -2.00 -12.73 7.18
CA ARG A 37 -1.12 -13.72 7.82
C ARG A 37 -0.65 -14.80 6.84
N ASN A 38 -1.57 -15.31 6.01
CA ASN A 38 -1.23 -16.28 4.97
C ASN A 38 -0.23 -15.69 3.97
N TYR A 39 -0.45 -14.46 3.51
CA TYR A 39 0.47 -13.77 2.62
C TYR A 39 1.82 -13.50 3.26
N LEU A 40 1.86 -13.06 4.52
CA LEU A 40 3.11 -12.71 5.21
C LEU A 40 3.96 -13.94 5.55
N SER A 41 3.35 -15.10 5.73
CA SER A 41 4.03 -16.36 6.05
C SER A 41 5.03 -16.85 4.99
N GLN A 42 4.96 -16.31 3.77
CA GLN A 42 5.87 -16.67 2.68
C GLN A 42 7.21 -15.89 2.74
N PHE A 43 7.29 -14.80 3.49
CA PHE A 43 8.50 -13.98 3.60
C PHE A 43 9.41 -14.47 4.72
N VAL A 44 10.71 -14.18 4.61
CA VAL A 44 11.72 -14.64 5.57
C VAL A 44 11.64 -13.87 6.88
N VAL A 45 11.33 -12.57 6.81
CA VAL A 45 11.10 -11.70 7.96
C VAL A 45 9.81 -10.93 7.73
N ALA A 46 8.83 -11.15 8.58
CA ALA A 46 7.54 -10.48 8.57
C ALA A 46 6.94 -10.46 9.99
N PRO A 47 6.05 -9.51 10.31
CA PRO A 47 5.27 -9.58 11.53
C PRO A 47 4.25 -10.74 11.48
N ASP A 48 4.02 -11.38 12.61
CA ASP A 48 2.92 -12.34 12.78
C ASP A 48 1.74 -11.63 13.44
N PHE A 49 0.84 -11.09 12.62
CA PHE A 49 -0.30 -10.31 13.10
C PHE A 49 -1.44 -11.19 13.63
N ASP A 50 -2.03 -10.76 14.75
CA ASP A 50 -3.32 -11.24 15.23
C ASP A 50 -4.49 -10.31 14.82
N GLU A 51 -5.70 -10.61 15.29
CA GLU A 51 -6.88 -9.77 15.00
C GLU A 51 -6.81 -8.38 15.66
N ASN A 52 -6.20 -8.28 16.86
CA ASN A 52 -6.04 -6.99 17.55
C ASN A 52 -5.03 -6.11 16.82
N ASP A 53 -3.94 -6.69 16.31
CA ASP A 53 -2.96 -5.98 15.51
C ASP A 53 -3.58 -5.45 14.22
N VAL A 54 -4.35 -6.29 13.51
CA VAL A 54 -5.01 -5.88 12.27
C VAL A 54 -6.07 -4.80 12.53
N GLU A 55 -6.84 -4.92 13.60
CA GLU A 55 -7.77 -3.86 14.00
C GLU A 55 -7.02 -2.55 14.29
N HIS A 56 -5.92 -2.61 15.06
CA HIS A 56 -5.18 -1.42 15.45
C HIS A 56 -4.47 -0.73 14.27
N TRP A 57 -3.78 -1.50 13.43
CA TRP A 57 -2.90 -0.97 12.38
C TRP A 57 -3.60 -0.77 11.04
N LEU A 58 -4.66 -1.52 10.75
CA LEU A 58 -5.25 -1.58 9.41
C LEU A 58 -6.72 -1.18 9.35
N LEU A 59 -7.44 -1.10 10.47
CA LEU A 59 -8.80 -0.58 10.43
C LEU A 59 -8.75 0.91 10.03
N PRO A 60 -9.48 1.33 8.97
CA PRO A 60 -9.30 2.67 8.42
C PRO A 60 -9.58 3.78 9.42
N THR A 61 -8.60 4.67 9.61
CA THR A 61 -8.68 5.85 10.46
C THR A 61 -8.39 7.09 9.64
N GLU A 62 -9.29 8.06 9.68
CA GLU A 62 -9.20 9.26 8.84
C GLU A 62 -7.87 9.99 9.04
N ASN A 63 -7.21 10.35 7.93
CA ASN A 63 -5.90 11.02 7.90
C ASN A 63 -4.75 10.23 8.56
N VAL A 64 -4.93 8.92 8.81
CA VAL A 64 -3.90 8.05 9.39
C VAL A 64 -3.67 6.85 8.47
N ILE A 65 -4.66 5.98 8.32
CA ILE A 65 -4.56 4.74 7.54
C ILE A 65 -5.83 4.53 6.71
N ASP A 66 -5.63 4.16 5.47
CA ASP A 66 -6.68 3.80 4.54
C ASP A 66 -6.50 2.36 4.08
N SER A 67 -7.54 1.54 4.28
CA SER A 67 -7.54 0.14 3.92
C SER A 67 -8.80 -0.22 3.15
N TYR A 68 -8.62 -1.00 2.09
CA TYR A 68 -9.65 -1.44 1.17
C TYR A 68 -9.54 -2.95 0.95
N LEU A 69 -10.69 -3.53 0.63
CA LEU A 69 -10.88 -4.95 0.39
C LEU A 69 -11.57 -5.15 -0.96
N VAL A 70 -11.36 -6.33 -1.54
CA VAL A 70 -12.19 -6.82 -2.64
C VAL A 70 -13.08 -7.92 -2.10
N GLU A 71 -14.39 -7.69 -2.15
CA GLU A 71 -15.40 -8.70 -1.84
C GLU A 71 -15.91 -9.33 -3.12
N SER A 72 -15.81 -10.66 -3.22
CA SER A 72 -16.32 -11.43 -4.36
C SER A 72 -17.83 -11.19 -4.52
N PRO A 73 -18.30 -10.69 -5.69
CA PRO A 73 -19.73 -10.48 -5.92
C PRO A 73 -20.57 -11.76 -5.89
N GLU A 74 -19.94 -12.92 -6.08
CA GLU A 74 -20.60 -14.23 -6.15
C GLU A 74 -20.66 -14.92 -4.78
N THR A 75 -19.56 -14.88 -4.03
CA THR A 75 -19.40 -15.63 -2.77
C THR A 75 -19.46 -14.77 -1.52
N HIS A 76 -19.40 -13.44 -1.65
CA HIS A 76 -19.24 -12.49 -0.55
C HIS A 76 -17.99 -12.70 0.31
N GLU A 77 -17.03 -13.48 -0.19
CA GLU A 77 -15.76 -13.69 0.48
C GLU A 77 -14.78 -12.56 0.15
N ILE A 78 -13.99 -12.17 1.15
CA ILE A 78 -12.88 -11.24 0.99
C ILE A 78 -11.72 -11.95 0.28
N THR A 79 -11.33 -11.45 -0.89
CA THR A 79 -10.30 -12.09 -1.73
C THR A 79 -8.99 -11.33 -1.72
N ASP A 80 -9.04 -10.00 -1.72
CA ASP A 80 -7.86 -9.15 -1.87
C ASP A 80 -7.92 -7.99 -0.85
N PHE A 81 -6.77 -7.42 -0.53
CA PHE A 81 -6.61 -6.35 0.45
C PHE A 81 -5.51 -5.39 0.00
N CYS A 82 -5.71 -4.08 0.17
CA CYS A 82 -4.66 -3.09 -0.01
C CYS A 82 -4.78 -1.96 1.01
N SER A 83 -3.65 -1.39 1.42
CA SER A 83 -3.62 -0.33 2.42
C SER A 83 -2.51 0.68 2.18
N PHE A 84 -2.73 1.91 2.63
CA PHE A 84 -1.74 2.98 2.62
C PHE A 84 -1.95 3.94 3.79
N TYR A 85 -0.87 4.45 4.38
CA TYR A 85 -0.92 5.41 5.47
C TYR A 85 -0.61 6.84 4.99
N THR A 86 -1.09 7.81 5.75
CA THR A 86 -0.91 9.24 5.50
C THR A 86 0.32 9.73 6.24
N LEU A 87 1.27 10.34 5.54
CA LEU A 87 2.41 11.00 6.15
C LEU A 87 2.61 12.39 5.52
N PRO A 88 2.10 13.45 6.15
CA PRO A 88 2.26 14.80 5.62
C PRO A 88 3.69 15.30 5.84
N SER A 89 4.26 15.95 4.83
CA SER A 89 5.58 16.59 4.91
C SER A 89 5.46 18.11 4.79
N SER A 90 6.15 18.85 5.65
CA SER A 90 6.23 20.31 5.54
C SER A 90 7.07 20.73 4.34
N ILE A 91 6.57 21.65 3.52
CA ILE A 91 7.30 22.20 2.38
C ILE A 91 8.04 23.46 2.83
N LEU A 92 9.38 23.40 2.83
CA LEU A 92 10.22 24.50 3.25
C LEU A 92 10.43 25.50 2.12
N GLY A 93 10.22 26.79 2.41
CA GLY A 93 10.59 27.89 1.51
C GLY A 93 9.73 28.06 0.25
N ASN A 94 8.53 27.49 0.20
CA ASN A 94 7.59 27.65 -0.92
C ASN A 94 6.48 28.66 -0.55
N GLN A 95 6.24 29.65 -1.42
CA GLN A 95 5.26 30.72 -1.18
C GLN A 95 3.80 30.28 -1.39
N ASN A 96 3.56 29.23 -2.18
CA ASN A 96 2.23 28.79 -2.60
C ASN A 96 1.74 27.54 -1.87
N HIS A 97 2.66 26.71 -1.35
CA HIS A 97 2.34 25.43 -0.73
C HIS A 97 3.14 25.24 0.57
N SER A 98 2.46 24.85 1.65
CA SER A 98 3.07 24.66 2.97
C SER A 98 3.22 23.19 3.37
N ALA A 99 2.45 22.29 2.77
CA ALA A 99 2.46 20.86 3.09
C ALA A 99 2.28 20.01 1.84
N LEU A 100 2.91 18.84 1.84
CA LEU A 100 2.75 17.76 0.86
C LEU A 100 1.99 16.62 1.54
N LYS A 101 0.80 16.28 1.04
CA LYS A 101 0.01 15.16 1.54
C LYS A 101 0.42 13.90 0.79
N ALA A 102 1.33 13.11 1.39
CA ALA A 102 1.82 11.87 0.81
C ALA A 102 1.11 10.65 1.38
N ALA A 103 0.75 9.72 0.49
CA ALA A 103 0.32 8.38 0.83
C ALA A 103 1.52 7.43 0.73
N TYR A 104 1.64 6.50 1.67
CA TYR A 104 2.68 5.46 1.66
C TYR A 104 2.02 4.10 1.63
N SER A 105 2.29 3.31 0.60
CA SER A 105 1.88 1.92 0.47
C SER A 105 2.29 1.13 1.72
N TYR A 106 1.34 0.42 2.31
CA TYR A 106 1.58 -0.39 3.50
C TYR A 106 1.55 -1.88 3.14
N TYR A 107 0.51 -2.61 3.52
CA TYR A 107 0.34 -4.02 3.17
C TYR A 107 -0.67 -4.20 2.04
N ASN A 108 -0.30 -5.04 1.06
CA ASN A 108 -1.12 -5.38 -0.09
C ASN A 108 -1.10 -6.89 -0.33
N VAL A 109 -2.28 -7.49 -0.42
CA VAL A 109 -2.48 -8.92 -0.65
C VAL A 109 -3.40 -9.11 -1.85
N SER A 110 -2.90 -9.80 -2.87
CA SER A 110 -3.58 -10.09 -4.13
C SER A 110 -3.67 -11.60 -4.30
N THR A 111 -4.89 -12.12 -4.47
CA THR A 111 -5.18 -13.55 -4.70
C THR A 111 -6.02 -13.79 -5.95
N LYS A 112 -7.04 -12.96 -6.20
CA LYS A 112 -7.94 -13.06 -7.36
C LYS A 112 -7.75 -11.89 -8.31
N THR A 113 -7.60 -10.69 -7.76
CA THR A 113 -7.34 -9.48 -8.54
C THR A 113 -5.85 -9.37 -8.82
N PRO A 114 -5.39 -9.22 -10.07
CA PRO A 114 -3.96 -9.01 -10.35
C PRO A 114 -3.41 -7.83 -9.55
N LEU A 115 -2.23 -8.00 -8.93
CA LEU A 115 -1.64 -6.96 -8.06
C LEU A 115 -1.51 -5.60 -8.76
N LEU A 116 -1.17 -5.59 -10.05
CA LEU A 116 -1.12 -4.38 -10.88
C LEU A 116 -2.46 -3.61 -10.88
N GLN A 117 -3.57 -4.33 -11.04
CA GLN A 117 -4.92 -3.76 -11.05
C GLN A 117 -5.32 -3.27 -9.64
N LEU A 118 -5.05 -4.08 -8.61
CA LEU A 118 -5.34 -3.73 -7.21
C LEU A 118 -4.62 -2.44 -6.80
N MET A 119 -3.34 -2.31 -7.15
CA MET A 119 -2.55 -1.12 -6.85
C MET A 119 -2.97 0.08 -7.70
N ASN A 120 -3.43 -0.12 -8.94
CA ASN A 120 -4.02 0.96 -9.72
C ASN A 120 -5.29 1.51 -9.05
N ASP A 121 -6.13 0.64 -8.49
CA ASP A 121 -7.32 1.06 -7.75
C ASP A 121 -6.95 1.79 -6.44
N ALA A 122 -5.90 1.36 -5.75
CA ALA A 122 -5.34 2.09 -4.60
C ALA A 122 -4.87 3.51 -4.97
N LEU A 123 -4.21 3.69 -6.13
CA LEU A 123 -3.82 5.00 -6.64
C LEU A 123 -5.03 5.89 -6.94
N ILE A 124 -6.10 5.32 -7.50
CA ILE A 124 -7.34 6.05 -7.80
C ILE A 124 -7.96 6.58 -6.51
N VAL A 125 -8.14 5.73 -5.49
CA VAL A 125 -8.75 6.19 -4.22
C VAL A 125 -7.84 7.14 -3.46
N ALA A 126 -6.52 6.99 -3.52
CA ALA A 126 -5.60 7.98 -2.99
C ALA A 126 -5.77 9.33 -3.72
N LYS A 127 -5.91 9.33 -5.04
CA LYS A 127 -6.14 10.57 -5.80
C LYS A 127 -7.49 11.22 -5.46
N GLN A 128 -8.55 10.43 -5.30
CA GLN A 128 -9.88 10.91 -4.87
C GLN A 128 -9.85 11.53 -3.46
N LYS A 129 -8.87 11.16 -2.63
CA LYS A 129 -8.65 11.71 -1.28
C LYS A 129 -7.62 12.84 -1.25
N ASP A 130 -7.34 13.42 -2.42
CA ASP A 130 -6.45 14.56 -2.62
C ASP A 130 -5.02 14.33 -2.13
N PHE A 131 -4.51 13.10 -2.22
CA PHE A 131 -3.08 12.86 -2.05
C PHE A 131 -2.30 13.41 -3.25
N ASP A 132 -1.16 14.03 -2.95
CA ASP A 132 -0.28 14.66 -3.93
C ASP A 132 0.66 13.63 -4.59
N VAL A 133 1.06 12.62 -3.83
CA VAL A 133 1.99 11.57 -4.24
C VAL A 133 1.69 10.26 -3.52
N PHE A 134 1.98 9.15 -4.17
CA PHE A 134 1.88 7.81 -3.62
C PHE A 134 3.26 7.15 -3.64
N ASN A 135 3.81 6.90 -2.46
CA ASN A 135 5.12 6.29 -2.26
C ASN A 135 4.96 4.79 -1.99
N ALA A 136 5.90 3.99 -2.46
CA ALA A 136 5.96 2.57 -2.18
C ALA A 136 7.42 2.12 -2.07
N LEU A 137 7.68 1.18 -1.17
CA LEU A 137 8.95 0.47 -1.08
C LEU A 137 8.98 -0.68 -2.09
N ASP A 138 10.18 -1.10 -2.48
CA ASP A 138 10.45 -2.27 -3.34
C ASP A 138 10.43 -3.61 -2.58
N VAL A 139 9.89 -3.63 -1.36
CA VAL A 139 9.75 -4.84 -0.54
C VAL A 139 8.59 -5.71 -1.01
N MET A 140 8.54 -6.96 -0.54
CA MET A 140 7.52 -7.94 -0.91
C MET A 140 7.42 -8.14 -2.44
N HIS A 141 6.23 -8.09 -3.02
CA HIS A 141 6.00 -8.23 -4.46
C HIS A 141 5.82 -6.89 -5.17
N ASN A 142 6.16 -5.76 -4.53
CA ASN A 142 5.82 -4.45 -5.04
C ASN A 142 6.52 -4.12 -6.36
N GLU A 143 7.75 -4.61 -6.56
CA GLU A 143 8.54 -4.38 -7.79
C GLU A 143 7.75 -4.71 -9.08
N SER A 144 6.85 -5.70 -9.02
CA SER A 144 6.04 -6.15 -10.15
C SER A 144 5.11 -5.08 -10.74
N PHE A 145 4.67 -4.09 -9.95
CA PHE A 145 3.76 -3.05 -10.42
C PHE A 145 4.43 -1.68 -10.58
N LEU A 146 5.59 -1.43 -9.96
CA LEU A 146 6.20 -0.09 -9.88
C LEU A 146 6.39 0.53 -11.27
N LYS A 147 7.03 -0.19 -12.19
CA LYS A 147 7.32 0.32 -13.53
C LYS A 147 6.05 0.57 -14.35
N GLU A 148 5.12 -0.37 -14.34
CA GLU A 148 3.88 -0.30 -15.12
C GLU A 148 2.96 0.83 -14.62
N LEU A 149 2.93 1.07 -13.30
CA LEU A 149 2.20 2.18 -12.68
C LEU A 149 3.01 3.48 -12.61
N LYS A 150 4.13 3.56 -13.34
CA LYS A 150 4.95 4.78 -13.52
C LYS A 150 5.54 5.32 -12.22
N PHE A 151 5.79 4.46 -11.24
CA PHE A 151 6.62 4.81 -10.09
C PHE A 151 8.04 5.11 -10.58
N GLY A 152 8.63 6.16 -10.02
CA GLY A 152 10.03 6.51 -10.24
C GLY A 152 10.85 6.19 -8.98
N PRO A 153 12.11 5.75 -9.11
CA PRO A 153 12.99 5.60 -7.97
C PRO A 153 13.21 6.96 -7.30
N GLY A 154 13.12 6.99 -5.97
CA GLY A 154 13.56 8.12 -5.17
C GLY A 154 15.09 8.18 -5.03
N ASP A 155 15.57 9.17 -4.29
CA ASP A 155 16.99 9.34 -3.93
C ASP A 155 17.34 8.68 -2.58
N GLY A 156 16.34 8.38 -1.74
CA GLY A 156 16.51 7.70 -0.46
C GLY A 156 16.58 6.18 -0.55
N GLN A 157 17.31 5.57 0.39
CA GLN A 157 17.33 4.12 0.62
C GLN A 157 16.89 3.84 2.05
N LEU A 158 16.04 2.81 2.23
CA LEU A 158 15.63 2.33 3.54
C LEU A 158 16.36 1.02 3.85
N HIS A 159 17.19 1.03 4.89
CA HIS A 159 17.98 -0.14 5.30
C HIS A 159 17.40 -0.77 6.57
N TYR A 160 17.25 -2.09 6.55
CA TYR A 160 16.71 -2.87 7.66
C TYR A 160 17.84 -3.52 8.45
N TYR A 161 17.81 -3.36 9.77
CA TYR A 161 18.78 -3.93 10.70
C TYR A 161 18.07 -4.70 11.81
N LEU A 162 18.65 -5.82 12.21
CA LEU A 162 18.18 -6.59 13.37
C LEU A 162 19.19 -6.45 14.51
N TYR A 163 18.70 -6.16 15.70
CA TYR A 163 19.54 -6.11 16.90
C TYR A 163 19.65 -7.50 17.53
N ASN A 164 20.88 -7.94 17.82
CA ASN A 164 21.17 -9.22 18.45
C ASN A 164 20.55 -10.45 17.75
N TYR A 165 20.41 -10.39 16.42
CA TYR A 165 19.85 -11.48 15.62
C TYR A 165 20.67 -11.69 14.35
N ARG A 166 21.04 -12.94 14.07
CA ARG A 166 21.86 -13.31 12.91
C ARG A 166 21.02 -14.02 11.85
N ILE A 167 21.00 -13.48 10.63
CA ILE A 167 20.43 -14.12 9.45
C ILE A 167 21.51 -14.90 8.68
N LYS A 168 21.11 -15.97 7.97
CA LYS A 168 22.04 -16.85 7.24
C LYS A 168 22.67 -16.17 6.02
N HIS A 169 21.90 -15.30 5.36
CA HIS A 169 22.29 -14.53 4.18
C HIS A 169 21.58 -13.18 4.22
N THR A 170 22.12 -12.18 3.52
CA THR A 170 21.45 -10.90 3.32
C THR A 170 20.15 -11.13 2.55
N LEU A 171 19.04 -10.60 3.06
CA LEU A 171 17.74 -10.72 2.42
C LEU A 171 17.64 -9.79 1.21
N ARG A 172 16.98 -10.26 0.16
CA ARG A 172 16.49 -9.41 -0.92
C ARG A 172 15.27 -8.62 -0.43
N PRO A 173 14.98 -7.43 -0.98
CA PRO A 173 13.75 -6.69 -0.64
C PRO A 173 12.49 -7.54 -0.77
N SER A 174 12.43 -8.43 -1.76
CA SER A 174 11.30 -9.34 -1.98
C SER A 174 11.14 -10.46 -0.95
N GLU A 175 12.14 -10.67 -0.09
CA GLU A 175 12.10 -11.65 1.01
C GLU A 175 11.69 -11.00 2.34
N LEU A 176 11.48 -9.67 2.34
CA LEU A 176 11.10 -8.87 3.49
C LEU A 176 9.61 -8.53 3.42
N GLY A 177 8.85 -8.99 4.41
CA GLY A 177 7.42 -8.72 4.62
C GLY A 177 7.15 -7.67 5.70
N LEU A 178 8.11 -6.79 5.99
CA LEU A 178 8.00 -5.76 7.01
C LEU A 178 8.00 -4.38 6.36
N VAL A 179 7.02 -3.54 6.72
CA VAL A 179 7.01 -2.11 6.42
C VAL A 179 7.13 -1.36 7.73
N LEU A 180 8.18 -0.57 7.87
CA LEU A 180 8.38 0.32 9.02
C LEU A 180 7.66 1.66 8.79
N LEU A 181 7.02 2.17 9.85
CA LEU A 181 6.44 3.51 9.91
C LEU A 181 7.50 4.54 10.33
#